data_AF-A0A971PB96-F1
#
_entry.id   AF-A0A971PB96-F1
#
_cell.length_a   1.000
_cell.length_b   1.000
_cell.length_c   1.000
_cell.angle_alpha   90.00
_cell.angle_beta   90.00
_cell.angle_gamma   90.00
#
_symmetry.space_group_name_H-M   'P 1'
#
loop_
_entity.id
_entity.type
_entity.pdbx_description
1 polymer ?
#
loop_
_entity_poly.entity_id
_entity_poly.type
_entity_poly.pdbx_seq_one_letter_code
_entity_poly.pdbx_strand_id
1 'polypeptide(L)'
;MHEKARELVTLLSEECGNLEDVQALLKSLFKGTIERMLEAEMDEHLGYEKHSVLGNNSGNNRNGYGKKVLKTELGETEIEVPRDRNGEFSPRVIEKRQTRSDDLENRILAMYAKGMSNRDIEDHLRDIYGVEASASLISRITDKILPAVQEWQSRPLDAVYPIVFLDGIVFKVRKDNRVINKCVYSVLGINMDGHKEILGIWISENESASFWTTVCNELKNRGVQDILIACRDNLSGFSTAIETVFPKTEQQLCVIHQIRTSTKYVPYKDIKAVMADLKKVYGAPTMDDAEFRLEEFREKWGKKYPQILKSWDANWIELSTYFKYPQEVRTLIYTTNAVEGFHRMLRKYTKTKTIYPTDDAVRKSVYLSIMEISKKWSMPIRDWGIIIGQLLVFFEGRLQPQQTS
;
A
#
# COMPACT_ATOMS: atom_id res chain seq x y z
N MET A 1 -34.13 4.65 -16.30
CA MET A 1 -34.84 4.68 -15.00
C MET A 1 -35.91 3.61 -15.03
N HIS A 2 -35.91 2.69 -14.07
CA HIS A 2 -36.97 1.68 -13.92
C HIS A 2 -38.34 2.36 -13.71
N GLU A 3 -39.42 1.75 -14.18
CA GLU A 3 -40.79 2.28 -14.10
C GLU A 3 -41.19 2.68 -12.67
N LYS A 4 -40.90 1.80 -11.69
CA LYS A 4 -41.08 2.07 -10.26
C LYS A 4 -40.26 3.25 -9.74
N ALA A 5 -39.08 3.52 -10.33
CA ALA A 5 -38.27 4.67 -9.94
C ALA A 5 -38.87 5.99 -10.44
N ARG A 6 -39.61 5.98 -11.56
CA ARG A 6 -40.34 7.16 -12.05
C ARG A 6 -41.55 7.45 -11.18
N GLU A 7 -42.32 6.42 -10.81
CA GLU A 7 -43.45 6.57 -9.87
C GLU A 7 -42.99 7.15 -8.52
N LEU A 8 -41.85 6.67 -8.00
CA LEU A 8 -41.29 7.18 -6.76
C LEU A 8 -40.88 8.66 -6.88
N VAL A 9 -40.29 9.06 -8.02
CA VAL A 9 -39.94 10.47 -8.28
C VAL A 9 -41.20 11.35 -8.36
N THR A 10 -42.28 10.86 -8.98
CA THR A 10 -43.56 11.59 -9.03
C THR A 10 -44.15 11.79 -7.64
N LEU A 11 -44.20 10.73 -6.82
CA LEU A 11 -44.66 10.81 -5.43
C LEU A 11 -43.80 11.77 -4.58
N LEU A 12 -42.47 11.70 -4.72
CA LEU A 12 -41.56 12.61 -4.03
C LEU A 12 -41.76 14.08 -4.45
N SER A 13 -42.10 14.34 -5.72
CA SER A 13 -42.33 15.69 -6.22
C SER A 13 -43.67 16.31 -5.80
N GLU A 14 -44.63 15.47 -5.39
CA GLU A 14 -45.95 15.92 -4.91
C GLU A 14 -45.93 16.30 -3.43
N GLU A 15 -45.09 15.63 -2.61
CA GLU A 15 -45.04 15.85 -1.15
C GLU A 15 -43.91 16.79 -0.68
N CYS A 16 -42.88 17.04 -1.50
CA CYS A 16 -41.72 17.84 -1.09
C CYS A 16 -41.68 19.22 -1.76
N GLY A 17 -41.66 20.30 -0.97
CA GLY A 17 -41.59 21.67 -1.45
C GLY A 17 -40.17 22.24 -1.53
N ASN A 18 -39.21 21.65 -0.80
CA ASN A 18 -37.82 22.09 -0.76
C ASN A 18 -36.84 20.89 -0.58
N LEU A 19 -35.54 21.18 -0.60
CA LEU A 19 -34.49 20.16 -0.48
C LEU A 19 -34.49 19.45 0.89
N GLU A 20 -34.87 20.14 1.97
CA GLU A 20 -34.93 19.57 3.32
C GLU A 20 -36.08 18.55 3.44
N ASP A 21 -37.24 18.83 2.82
CA ASP A 21 -38.37 17.91 2.74
C ASP A 21 -37.98 16.60 2.04
N VAL A 22 -37.26 16.73 0.91
CA VAL A 22 -36.74 15.56 0.16
C VAL A 22 -35.80 14.73 1.02
N GLN A 23 -34.88 15.37 1.77
CA GLN A 23 -33.97 14.66 2.66
C GLN A 23 -34.70 13.96 3.82
N ALA A 24 -35.69 14.62 4.41
CA ALA A 24 -36.50 14.04 5.49
C ALA A 24 -37.29 12.81 4.99
N LEU A 25 -37.87 12.88 3.79
CA LEU A 25 -38.64 11.80 3.21
C LEU A 25 -37.75 10.61 2.82
N LEU A 26 -36.58 10.86 2.22
CA LEU A 26 -35.58 9.83 1.95
C LEU A 26 -35.15 9.09 3.23
N LYS A 27 -34.97 9.83 4.32
CA LYS A 27 -34.65 9.25 5.64
C LYS A 27 -35.76 8.36 6.18
N SER A 28 -37.02 8.76 5.99
CA SER A 28 -38.21 7.97 6.35
C SER A 28 -38.34 6.70 5.50
N LEU A 29 -38.14 6.81 4.18
CA LEU A 29 -38.16 5.67 3.27
C LEU A 29 -37.07 4.65 3.60
N PHE A 30 -35.86 5.13 3.90
CA PHE A 30 -34.75 4.29 4.33
C PHE A 30 -35.08 3.55 5.63
N LYS A 31 -35.61 4.26 6.64
CA LYS A 31 -36.12 3.66 7.89
C LYS A 31 -37.13 2.54 7.60
N GLY A 32 -38.20 2.85 6.87
CA GLY A 32 -39.29 1.90 6.61
C GLY A 32 -38.84 0.68 5.81
N THR A 33 -37.87 0.85 4.91
CA THR A 33 -37.29 -0.26 4.13
C THR A 33 -36.54 -1.22 5.04
N ILE A 34 -35.70 -0.71 5.93
CA ILE A 34 -34.95 -1.52 6.90
C ILE A 34 -35.89 -2.25 7.86
N GLU A 35 -36.88 -1.55 8.42
CA GLU A 35 -37.83 -2.16 9.36
C GLU A 35 -38.62 -3.30 8.70
N ARG A 36 -39.01 -3.14 7.43
CA ARG A 36 -39.66 -4.22 6.65
C ARG A 36 -38.74 -5.40 6.40
N MET A 37 -37.46 -5.16 6.09
CA MET A 37 -36.49 -6.24 5.92
C MET A 37 -36.29 -7.02 7.22
N LEU A 38 -36.18 -6.33 8.36
CA LEU A 38 -36.05 -6.96 9.67
C LEU A 38 -37.31 -7.75 10.07
N GLU A 39 -38.50 -7.27 9.68
CA GLU A 39 -39.74 -8.02 9.88
C GLU A 39 -39.77 -9.32 9.07
N ALA A 40 -39.36 -9.26 7.80
CA ALA A 40 -39.26 -10.44 6.94
C ALA A 40 -38.25 -11.47 7.49
N GLU A 41 -37.10 -11.02 7.99
CA GLU A 41 -36.13 -11.90 8.67
C GLU A 41 -36.71 -12.53 9.95
N MET A 42 -37.53 -11.78 10.70
CA MET A 42 -38.19 -12.31 11.90
C MET A 42 -39.27 -13.35 11.54
N ASP A 43 -40.03 -13.12 10.48
CA ASP A 43 -40.99 -14.11 9.96
C ASP A 43 -40.28 -15.40 9.53
N GLU A 44 -39.15 -15.29 8.83
CA GLU A 44 -38.33 -16.44 8.45
C GLU A 44 -37.74 -17.17 9.67
N HIS A 45 -37.21 -16.42 10.64
CA HIS A 45 -36.61 -16.98 11.85
C HIS A 45 -37.61 -17.76 12.71
N LEU A 46 -38.82 -17.23 12.88
CA LEU A 46 -39.86 -17.88 13.66
C LEU A 46 -40.67 -18.90 12.85
N GLY A 47 -40.62 -18.83 11.52
CA GLY A 47 -41.36 -19.68 10.59
C GLY A 47 -42.84 -19.32 10.46
N TYR A 48 -43.26 -18.14 10.94
CA TYR A 48 -44.64 -17.67 10.86
C TYR A 48 -44.75 -16.15 10.92
N GLU A 49 -45.79 -15.62 10.26
CA GLU A 49 -46.08 -14.19 10.21
C GLU A 49 -46.64 -13.63 11.52
N LYS A 50 -46.51 -12.32 11.71
CA LYS A 50 -47.12 -11.60 12.84
C LYS A 50 -48.62 -11.89 12.94
N HIS A 51 -49.08 -12.29 14.12
CA HIS A 51 -50.46 -12.70 14.42
C HIS A 51 -50.94 -13.99 13.75
N SER A 52 -50.05 -14.78 13.14
CA SER A 52 -50.41 -16.10 12.61
C SER A 52 -50.71 -17.10 13.72
N VAL A 53 -51.76 -17.90 13.51
CA VAL A 53 -52.17 -19.01 14.42
C VAL A 53 -51.09 -20.11 14.48
N LEU A 54 -50.23 -20.21 13.45
CA LEU A 54 -49.11 -21.15 13.39
C LEU A 54 -48.08 -20.93 14.51
N GLY A 55 -48.02 -19.72 15.09
CA GLY A 55 -47.12 -19.42 16.21
C GLY A 55 -47.58 -19.95 17.56
N ASN A 56 -48.79 -20.50 17.68
CA ASN A 56 -49.28 -21.05 18.95
C ASN A 56 -48.52 -22.33 19.32
N ASN A 57 -47.98 -22.38 20.54
CA ASN A 57 -47.18 -23.50 21.06
C ASN A 57 -45.89 -23.82 20.27
N SER A 58 -45.36 -22.87 19.49
CA SER A 58 -44.10 -23.03 18.72
C SER A 58 -42.82 -22.98 19.58
N GLY A 59 -42.93 -22.62 20.87
CA GLY A 59 -41.80 -22.54 21.81
C GLY A 59 -41.05 -21.19 21.83
N ASN A 60 -41.18 -20.36 20.79
CA ASN A 60 -40.67 -18.99 20.76
C ASN A 60 -41.71 -18.03 20.17
N ASN A 61 -41.75 -16.78 20.63
CA ASN A 61 -42.78 -15.82 20.25
C ASN A 61 -42.19 -14.44 19.98
N ARG A 62 -42.83 -13.67 19.11
CA ARG A 62 -42.57 -12.22 18.96
C ARG A 62 -42.83 -11.51 20.30
N ASN A 63 -41.94 -10.62 20.70
CA ASN A 63 -41.98 -9.90 21.98
C ASN A 63 -41.69 -8.40 21.80
N GLY A 64 -42.42 -7.77 20.88
CA GLY A 64 -42.33 -6.34 20.60
C GLY A 64 -41.05 -5.94 19.86
N TYR A 65 -40.67 -4.68 20.04
CA TYR A 65 -39.56 -4.04 19.33
C TYR A 65 -38.56 -3.40 20.29
N GLY A 66 -37.28 -3.46 19.95
CA GLY A 66 -36.22 -2.65 20.55
C GLY A 66 -35.96 -1.42 19.71
N LYS A 67 -35.62 -0.30 20.35
CA LYS A 67 -35.20 0.92 19.64
C LYS A 67 -33.71 0.87 19.36
N LYS A 68 -33.31 1.26 18.15
CA LYS A 68 -31.91 1.34 17.74
C LYS A 68 -31.70 2.58 16.88
N VAL A 69 -30.75 3.42 17.29
CA VAL A 69 -30.35 4.59 16.50
C VAL A 69 -29.25 4.17 15.54
N LEU A 70 -29.52 4.24 14.24
CA LEU A 70 -28.55 4.05 13.17
C LEU A 70 -27.96 5.40 12.76
N LYS A 71 -26.64 5.45 12.62
CA LYS A 71 -25.95 6.59 12.03
C LYS A 71 -25.60 6.25 10.59
N THR A 72 -26.26 6.92 9.64
CA THR A 72 -26.10 6.70 8.20
C THR A 72 -25.74 8.01 7.49
N GLU A 73 -25.50 7.95 6.18
CA GLU A 73 -25.23 9.14 5.36
C GLU A 73 -26.39 10.13 5.33
N LEU A 74 -27.63 9.66 5.55
CA LEU A 74 -28.82 10.48 5.68
C LEU A 74 -29.01 11.05 7.10
N GLY A 75 -28.00 10.91 7.96
CA GLY A 75 -28.01 11.31 9.36
C GLY A 75 -28.45 10.20 10.32
N GLU A 76 -28.78 10.60 11.55
CA GLU A 76 -29.19 9.68 12.63
C GLU A 76 -30.68 9.32 12.53
N THR A 77 -30.98 8.03 12.42
CA THR A 77 -32.33 7.51 12.24
C THR A 77 -32.64 6.48 13.32
N GLU A 78 -33.69 6.70 14.11
CA GLU A 78 -34.21 5.71 15.06
C GLU A 78 -35.09 4.69 14.32
N ILE A 79 -34.70 3.43 14.37
CA ILE A 79 -35.44 2.28 13.84
C ILE A 79 -35.98 1.39 14.96
N GLU A 80 -37.06 0.69 14.66
CA GLU A 80 -37.65 -0.35 15.51
C GLU A 80 -37.20 -1.74 15.04
N VAL A 81 -36.47 -2.46 15.90
CA VAL A 81 -35.95 -3.80 15.61
C VAL A 81 -36.84 -4.84 16.29
N PRO A 82 -37.46 -5.78 15.55
CA PRO A 82 -38.30 -6.81 16.14
C PRO A 82 -37.48 -7.72 17.06
N ARG A 83 -38.12 -8.20 18.14
CA ARG A 83 -37.49 -9.08 19.13
C ARG A 83 -38.33 -10.34 19.33
N ASP A 84 -37.66 -11.45 19.57
CA ASP A 84 -38.26 -12.69 20.03
C ASP A 84 -38.21 -12.78 21.57
N ARG A 85 -38.99 -13.70 22.13
CA ARG A 85 -39.15 -13.87 23.58
C ARG A 85 -37.92 -14.55 24.20
N ASN A 86 -37.29 -15.46 23.47
CA ASN A 86 -36.13 -16.20 23.95
C ASN A 86 -34.80 -15.44 23.73
N GLY A 87 -34.82 -14.38 22.90
CA GLY A 87 -33.65 -13.55 22.60
C GLY A 87 -32.68 -14.17 21.58
N GLU A 88 -33.13 -15.21 20.87
CA GLU A 88 -32.37 -16.01 19.92
C GLU A 88 -32.27 -15.35 18.54
N PHE A 89 -33.19 -14.44 18.21
CA PHE A 89 -33.20 -13.77 16.90
C PHE A 89 -31.93 -12.95 16.70
N SER A 90 -31.17 -13.24 15.64
CA SER A 90 -29.97 -12.49 15.25
C SER A 90 -30.13 -11.95 13.83
N PRO A 91 -30.53 -10.67 13.66
CA PRO A 91 -30.78 -10.11 12.34
C PRO A 91 -29.51 -10.06 11.49
N ARG A 92 -29.65 -10.29 10.18
CA ARG A 92 -28.55 -10.29 9.21
C ARG A 92 -28.44 -8.94 8.49
N VAL A 93 -29.56 -8.28 8.19
CA VAL A 93 -29.57 -6.94 7.57
C VAL A 93 -28.84 -5.92 8.43
N ILE A 94 -29.05 -5.96 9.75
CA ILE A 94 -28.31 -5.12 10.72
C ILE A 94 -28.00 -5.93 11.98
N GLU A 95 -26.73 -6.19 12.21
CA GLU A 95 -26.30 -7.06 13.31
C GLU A 95 -26.66 -6.50 14.69
N LYS A 96 -26.73 -7.38 15.70
CA LYS A 96 -26.91 -6.98 17.10
C LYS A 96 -25.82 -5.97 17.48
N ARG A 97 -26.22 -4.82 18.02
CA ARG A 97 -25.35 -3.70 18.46
C ARG A 97 -24.63 -2.91 17.35
N GLN A 98 -24.79 -3.26 16.06
CA GLN A 98 -24.21 -2.50 14.94
C GLN A 98 -24.98 -1.19 14.70
N THR A 99 -24.48 -0.04 15.15
CA THR A 99 -25.16 1.27 15.03
C THR A 99 -24.69 2.11 13.85
N ARG A 100 -23.75 1.61 13.03
CA ARG A 100 -23.14 2.31 11.90
C ARG A 100 -23.07 1.38 10.69
N SER A 101 -23.25 1.91 9.49
CA SER A 101 -22.90 1.18 8.27
C SER A 101 -21.38 1.05 8.15
N ASP A 102 -20.90 -0.11 7.69
CA ASP A 102 -19.47 -0.38 7.45
C ASP A 102 -18.83 0.59 6.45
N ASP A 103 -19.66 1.31 5.68
CA ASP A 103 -19.23 2.30 4.71
C ASP A 103 -18.50 3.50 5.35
N LEU A 104 -18.89 3.94 6.56
CA LEU A 104 -18.22 5.05 7.23
C LEU A 104 -16.80 4.68 7.67
N GLU A 105 -16.58 3.46 8.15
CA GLU A 105 -15.25 2.98 8.52
C GLU A 105 -14.33 2.89 7.29
N ASN A 106 -14.87 2.39 6.16
CA ASN A 106 -14.15 2.37 4.89
C ASN A 106 -13.80 3.77 4.38
N ARG A 107 -14.70 4.76 4.52
CA ARG A 107 -14.41 6.17 4.19
C ARG A 107 -13.33 6.76 5.09
N ILE A 108 -13.38 6.48 6.39
CA ILE A 108 -12.33 6.89 7.34
C ILE A 108 -10.97 6.30 6.94
N LEU A 109 -10.92 5.00 6.64
CA LEU A 109 -9.71 4.33 6.18
C LEU A 109 -9.20 4.94 4.87
N ALA A 110 -10.10 5.20 3.91
CA ALA A 110 -9.74 5.83 2.64
C ALA A 110 -9.16 7.23 2.84
N MET A 111 -9.79 8.08 3.66
CA MET A 111 -9.27 9.42 3.98
C MET A 111 -7.91 9.35 4.66
N TYR A 112 -7.74 8.44 5.62
CA TYR A 112 -6.46 8.23 6.30
C TYR A 112 -5.37 7.75 5.33
N ALA A 113 -5.72 6.85 4.40
CA ALA A 113 -4.83 6.33 3.35
C ALA A 113 -4.43 7.40 2.34
N LYS A 114 -5.31 8.37 2.06
CA LYS A 114 -5.00 9.55 1.22
C LYS A 114 -4.16 10.60 1.95
N GLY A 115 -3.83 10.36 3.22
CA GLY A 115 -2.92 11.20 3.99
C GLY A 115 -3.59 12.30 4.78
N MET A 116 -4.89 12.24 5.04
CA MET A 116 -5.52 13.17 5.98
C MET A 116 -5.05 12.88 7.41
N SER A 117 -4.92 13.94 8.22
CA SER A 117 -4.66 13.79 9.66
C SER A 117 -5.93 13.31 10.38
N ASN A 118 -5.81 12.74 11.58
CA ASN A 118 -7.00 12.33 12.33
C ASN A 118 -7.93 13.50 12.66
N ARG A 119 -7.38 14.72 12.80
CA ARG A 119 -8.17 15.94 13.04
C ARG A 119 -8.85 16.41 11.75
N ASP A 120 -8.14 16.36 10.63
CA ASP A 120 -8.73 16.72 9.33
C ASP A 120 -9.91 15.78 8.99
N ILE A 121 -9.80 14.50 9.32
CA ILE A 121 -10.88 13.52 9.14
C ILE A 121 -12.05 13.84 10.09
N GLU A 122 -11.78 14.19 11.34
CA GLU A 122 -12.81 14.60 12.30
C GLU A 122 -13.59 15.83 11.78
N ASP A 123 -12.88 16.87 11.35
CA ASP A 123 -13.48 18.09 10.81
C ASP A 123 -14.28 17.78 9.53
N HIS A 124 -13.72 16.98 8.62
CA HIS A 124 -14.40 16.59 7.38
C HIS A 124 -15.67 15.77 7.62
N LEU A 125 -15.65 14.88 8.61
CA LEU A 125 -16.83 14.09 8.99
C LEU A 125 -17.92 14.96 9.62
N ARG A 126 -17.54 15.97 10.39
CA ARG A 126 -18.48 16.94 10.96
C ARG A 126 -19.10 17.82 9.87
N ASP A 127 -18.27 18.36 8.98
CA ASP A 127 -18.70 19.33 7.97
C ASP A 127 -19.60 18.73 6.89
N ILE A 128 -19.28 17.52 6.42
CA ILE A 128 -20.03 16.89 5.30
C ILE A 128 -21.15 16.01 5.79
N TYR A 129 -20.92 15.24 6.86
CA TYR A 129 -21.86 14.21 7.32
C TYR A 129 -22.58 14.58 8.61
N GLY A 130 -22.24 15.70 9.26
CA GLY A 130 -22.76 16.05 10.58
C GLY A 130 -22.36 15.04 11.67
N VAL A 131 -21.35 14.20 11.42
CA VAL A 131 -20.96 13.12 12.33
C VAL A 131 -19.87 13.59 13.27
N GLU A 132 -20.16 13.61 14.55
CA GLU A 132 -19.14 13.80 15.59
C GLU A 132 -18.33 12.52 15.77
N ALA A 133 -17.11 12.51 15.23
CA ALA A 133 -16.15 11.42 15.39
C ALA A 133 -14.80 11.98 15.84
N SER A 134 -14.46 11.83 17.11
CA SER A 134 -13.21 12.34 17.66
C SER A 134 -11.98 11.71 16.99
N ALA A 135 -10.86 12.44 16.97
CA ALA A 135 -9.57 11.92 16.51
C ALA A 135 -9.15 10.60 17.20
N SER A 136 -9.57 10.38 18.45
CA SER A 136 -9.32 9.13 19.19
C SER A 136 -10.20 7.97 18.69
N LEU A 137 -11.45 8.24 18.30
CA LEU A 137 -12.31 7.26 17.64
C LEU A 137 -11.74 6.88 16.27
N ILE A 138 -11.29 7.86 15.49
CA ILE A 138 -10.65 7.63 14.19
C ILE A 138 -9.40 6.76 14.34
N SER A 139 -8.56 7.03 15.34
CA SER A 139 -7.40 6.17 15.62
C SER A 139 -7.83 4.72 15.85
N ARG A 140 -8.81 4.48 16.75
CA ARG A 140 -9.31 3.13 17.06
C ARG A 140 -9.88 2.41 15.83
N ILE A 141 -10.60 3.12 14.96
CA ILE A 141 -11.12 2.55 13.70
C ILE A 141 -9.95 2.14 12.80
N THR A 142 -8.98 3.03 12.63
CA THR A 142 -7.82 2.72 11.79
C THR A 142 -6.94 1.61 12.38
N ASP A 143 -6.90 1.43 13.70
CA ASP A 143 -6.13 0.34 14.34
C ASP A 143 -6.70 -1.05 14.05
N LYS A 144 -7.98 -1.15 13.66
CA LYS A 144 -8.59 -2.42 13.23
C LYS A 144 -7.91 -3.04 12.01
N ILE A 145 -7.13 -2.26 11.24
CA ILE A 145 -6.40 -2.78 10.07
C ILE A 145 -5.10 -3.50 10.43
N LEU A 146 -4.60 -3.40 11.67
CA LEU A 146 -3.31 -3.97 12.05
C LEU A 146 -3.21 -5.49 11.82
N PRO A 147 -4.25 -6.31 12.09
CA PRO A 147 -4.23 -7.73 11.73
C PRO A 147 -4.06 -7.95 10.22
N ALA A 148 -4.76 -7.17 9.39
CA ALA A 148 -4.62 -7.25 7.93
C ALA A 148 -3.21 -6.81 7.45
N VAL A 149 -2.57 -5.86 8.15
CA VAL A 149 -1.17 -5.49 7.88
C VAL A 149 -0.25 -6.70 8.14
N GLN A 150 -0.45 -7.41 9.25
CA GLN A 150 0.36 -8.58 9.61
C GLN A 150 0.14 -9.74 8.63
N GLU A 151 -1.11 -10.00 8.23
CA GLU A 151 -1.45 -10.98 7.21
C GLU A 151 -0.81 -10.63 5.86
N TRP A 152 -0.89 -9.36 5.44
CA TRP A 152 -0.25 -8.90 4.21
C TRP A 152 1.28 -9.02 4.25
N GLN A 153 1.89 -8.81 5.42
CA GLN A 153 3.34 -8.99 5.63
C GLN A 153 3.76 -10.47 5.59
N SER A 154 2.89 -11.39 6.02
CA SER A 154 3.17 -12.83 6.03
C SER A 154 2.66 -13.58 4.79
N ARG A 155 1.98 -12.88 3.87
CA ARG A 155 1.38 -13.49 2.67
C ARG A 155 2.40 -14.27 1.84
N PRO A 156 2.01 -15.39 1.21
CA PRO A 156 2.86 -16.11 0.27
C PRO A 156 3.23 -15.21 -0.91
N LEU A 157 4.44 -15.39 -1.43
CA LEU A 157 5.01 -14.68 -2.57
C LEU A 157 5.26 -15.65 -3.73
N ASP A 158 5.40 -15.10 -4.94
CA ASP A 158 5.74 -15.88 -6.12
C ASP A 158 7.13 -16.52 -5.98
N ALA A 159 7.31 -17.66 -6.64
CA ALA A 159 8.57 -18.41 -6.56
C ALA A 159 9.76 -17.66 -7.18
N VAL A 160 9.52 -16.87 -8.24
CA VAL A 160 10.59 -16.19 -8.97
C VAL A 160 10.22 -14.74 -9.25
N TYR A 161 11.14 -13.84 -8.89
CA TYR A 161 11.05 -12.41 -9.21
C TYR A 161 12.22 -12.03 -10.12
N PRO A 162 11.97 -11.69 -11.41
CA PRO A 162 13.01 -11.26 -12.31
C PRO A 162 13.85 -10.09 -11.78
N ILE A 163 13.18 -9.07 -11.25
CA ILE A 163 13.86 -7.87 -10.76
C ILE A 163 13.25 -7.46 -9.43
N VAL A 164 14.11 -7.21 -8.46
CA VAL A 164 13.74 -6.68 -7.16
C VAL A 164 14.51 -5.40 -6.90
N PHE A 165 13.80 -4.38 -6.42
CA PHE A 165 14.39 -3.15 -5.96
C PHE A 165 14.24 -3.02 -4.45
N LEU A 166 15.30 -2.56 -3.80
CA LEU A 166 15.32 -2.29 -2.39
C LEU A 166 15.68 -0.83 -2.15
N ASP A 167 14.85 -0.13 -1.37
CA ASP A 167 15.13 1.24 -0.97
C ASP A 167 14.46 1.57 0.37
N GLY A 168 15.01 2.58 1.03
CA GLY A 168 14.60 3.03 2.36
C GLY A 168 14.07 4.45 2.36
N ILE A 169 13.09 4.72 3.22
CA ILE A 169 12.61 6.06 3.50
C ILE A 169 12.60 6.33 5.00
N VAL A 170 13.15 7.46 5.40
CA VAL A 170 13.25 7.85 6.81
C VAL A 170 11.95 8.48 7.29
N PHE A 171 11.44 7.98 8.41
CA PHE A 171 10.32 8.52 9.16
C PHE A 171 10.75 8.94 10.57
N LYS A 172 10.09 9.97 11.11
CA LYS A 172 10.28 10.41 12.50
C LYS A 172 9.27 9.70 13.39
N VAL A 173 9.75 8.94 14.36
CA VAL A 173 8.91 8.17 15.29
C VAL A 173 9.25 8.55 16.73
N ARG A 174 8.24 8.68 17.58
CA ARG A 174 8.42 8.88 19.02
C ARG A 174 8.72 7.55 19.70
N LYS A 175 9.84 7.47 20.42
CA LYS A 175 10.25 6.32 21.24
C LYS A 175 10.90 6.86 22.52
N ASP A 176 10.48 6.36 23.68
CA ASP A 176 11.01 6.76 24.99
C ASP A 176 11.08 8.28 25.21
N ASN A 177 9.98 8.99 24.89
CA ASN A 177 9.86 10.45 24.93
C ASN A 177 10.83 11.23 24.02
N ARG A 178 11.55 10.57 23.11
CA ARG A 178 12.42 11.20 22.11
C ARG A 178 11.89 10.94 20.71
N VAL A 179 12.23 11.83 19.78
CA VAL A 179 11.95 11.64 18.35
C VAL A 179 13.19 11.03 17.70
N ILE A 180 13.04 9.83 17.18
CA ILE A 180 14.10 9.06 16.53
C ILE A 180 13.78 8.94 15.04
N ASN A 181 14.79 9.09 14.20
CA ASN A 181 14.67 8.79 12.78
C ASN A 181 14.78 7.27 12.60
N LYS A 182 13.73 6.63 12.09
CA LYS A 182 13.74 5.22 11.70
C LYS A 182 13.63 5.09 10.19
N CYS A 183 14.39 4.17 9.62
CA CYS A 183 14.28 3.87 8.20
C CYS A 183 13.23 2.78 7.99
N VAL A 184 12.33 3.01 7.04
CA VAL A 184 11.39 2.01 6.55
C VAL A 184 11.91 1.53 5.21
N TYR A 185 12.42 0.30 5.17
CA TYR A 185 12.85 -0.36 3.96
C TYR A 185 11.67 -1.00 3.28
N SER A 186 11.59 -0.83 1.97
CA SER A 186 10.59 -1.46 1.11
C SER A 186 11.28 -2.28 0.03
N VAL A 187 10.76 -3.48 -0.19
CA VAL A 187 11.17 -4.35 -1.29
C VAL A 187 10.09 -4.28 -2.36
N LEU A 188 10.42 -3.72 -3.52
CA LEU A 188 9.55 -3.68 -4.69
C LEU A 188 9.98 -4.77 -5.67
N GLY A 189 9.11 -5.76 -5.90
CA GLY A 189 9.33 -6.81 -6.88
C GLY A 189 8.62 -6.51 -8.20
N ILE A 190 9.17 -7.02 -9.29
CA ILE A 190 8.49 -7.19 -10.56
C ILE A 190 8.31 -8.68 -10.76
N ASN A 191 7.07 -9.15 -10.90
CA ASN A 191 6.77 -10.56 -11.10
C ASN A 191 7.00 -11.01 -12.56
N MET A 192 6.78 -12.29 -12.85
CA MET A 192 6.97 -12.85 -14.20
C MET A 192 6.06 -12.22 -15.27
N ASP A 193 4.90 -11.69 -14.86
CA ASP A 193 3.97 -10.99 -15.75
C ASP A 193 4.31 -9.50 -15.95
N GLY A 194 5.35 -9.00 -15.28
CA GLY A 194 5.81 -7.61 -15.39
C GLY A 194 5.03 -6.64 -14.52
N HIS A 195 4.21 -7.14 -13.60
CA HIS A 195 3.50 -6.34 -12.62
C HIS A 195 4.40 -6.00 -11.44
N LYS A 196 4.31 -4.74 -11.00
CA LYS A 196 5.01 -4.27 -9.80
C LYS A 196 4.19 -4.61 -8.57
N GLU A 197 4.86 -5.04 -7.52
CA GLU A 197 4.26 -5.16 -6.21
C GLU A 197 5.27 -4.88 -5.09
N ILE A 198 4.79 -4.50 -3.91
CA ILE A 198 5.64 -4.41 -2.72
C ILE A 198 5.61 -5.76 -2.01
N LEU A 199 6.76 -6.42 -1.94
CA LEU A 199 6.91 -7.74 -1.32
C LEU A 199 6.84 -7.62 0.20
N GLY A 200 7.36 -6.53 0.78
CA GLY A 200 7.28 -6.28 2.21
C GLY A 200 7.82 -4.91 2.62
N ILE A 201 7.63 -4.60 3.91
CA ILE A 201 8.18 -3.42 4.56
C ILE A 201 8.80 -3.79 5.91
N TRP A 202 9.96 -3.21 6.22
CA TRP A 202 10.68 -3.44 7.46
C TRP A 202 11.10 -2.12 8.08
N ILE A 203 10.88 -1.95 9.37
CA ILE A 203 11.29 -0.77 10.12
C ILE A 203 12.55 -1.11 10.89
N SER A 204 13.62 -0.35 10.68
CA SER A 204 14.84 -0.48 11.48
C SER A 204 15.35 0.87 11.97
N GLU A 205 15.99 0.83 13.14
CA GLU A 205 16.76 1.94 13.70
C GLU A 205 18.21 1.92 13.19
N ASN A 206 18.79 0.72 12.98
CA ASN A 206 20.17 0.53 12.55
C ASN A 206 20.25 -0.45 11.37
N GLU A 207 21.14 -0.16 10.42
CA GLU A 207 21.48 -1.09 9.34
C GLU A 207 22.57 -2.04 9.82
N SER A 208 22.29 -3.34 9.81
CA SER A 208 23.30 -4.38 10.04
C SER A 208 23.20 -5.45 8.96
N ALA A 209 24.31 -6.15 8.71
CA ALA A 209 24.30 -7.32 7.82
C ALA A 209 23.26 -8.36 8.29
N SER A 210 23.12 -8.55 9.61
CA SER A 210 22.14 -9.48 10.19
C SER A 210 20.69 -9.09 9.92
N PHE A 211 20.37 -7.78 9.88
CA PHE A 211 19.05 -7.30 9.51
C PHE A 211 18.72 -7.71 8.07
N TRP A 212 19.65 -7.50 7.14
CA TRP A 212 19.44 -7.84 5.73
C TRP A 212 19.35 -9.34 5.47
N THR A 213 20.13 -10.15 6.18
CA THR A 213 19.98 -11.60 6.15
C THR A 213 18.61 -12.04 6.66
N THR A 214 18.05 -11.34 7.66
CA THR A 214 16.69 -11.62 8.15
C THR A 214 15.64 -11.31 7.09
N VAL A 215 15.73 -10.13 6.45
CA VAL A 215 14.82 -9.73 5.36
C VAL A 215 14.86 -10.74 4.21
N CYS A 216 16.04 -11.13 3.76
CA CYS A 216 16.19 -12.09 2.65
C CYS A 216 15.62 -13.47 3.02
N ASN A 217 15.88 -13.95 4.24
CA ASN A 217 15.30 -15.22 4.71
C ASN A 217 13.78 -15.17 4.85
N GLU A 218 13.22 -14.03 5.27
CA GLU A 218 11.77 -13.86 5.33
C GLU A 218 11.14 -13.95 3.94
N LEU A 219 11.73 -13.29 2.93
CA LEU A 219 11.28 -13.42 1.53
C LEU A 219 11.31 -14.90 1.08
N LYS A 220 12.39 -15.62 1.40
CA LYS A 220 12.55 -17.03 1.08
C LYS A 220 11.51 -17.92 1.77
N ASN A 221 11.26 -17.69 3.07
CA ASN A 221 10.27 -18.42 3.85
C ASN A 221 8.84 -18.18 3.35
N ARG A 222 8.57 -17.03 2.73
CA ARG A 222 7.29 -16.69 2.12
C ARG A 222 7.09 -17.27 0.73
N GLY A 223 8.08 -17.96 0.16
CA GLY A 223 7.95 -18.69 -1.10
C GLY A 223 8.93 -18.28 -2.20
N VAL A 224 9.69 -17.19 -2.02
CA VAL A 224 10.66 -16.76 -3.03
C VAL A 224 11.81 -17.75 -3.11
N GLN A 225 11.93 -18.42 -4.24
CA GLN A 225 12.99 -19.38 -4.53
C GLN A 225 14.16 -18.74 -5.26
N ASP A 226 13.87 -17.80 -6.18
CA ASP A 226 14.91 -17.19 -7.00
C ASP A 226 14.66 -15.70 -7.31
N ILE A 227 15.75 -14.95 -7.37
CA ILE A 227 15.79 -13.55 -7.79
C ILE A 227 16.89 -13.43 -8.84
N LEU A 228 16.57 -12.88 -10.02
CA LEU A 228 17.59 -12.78 -11.08
C LEU A 228 18.47 -11.55 -10.84
N ILE A 229 17.86 -10.39 -10.63
CA ILE A 229 18.55 -9.12 -10.47
C ILE A 229 18.02 -8.39 -9.24
N ALA A 230 18.92 -8.03 -8.33
CA ALA A 230 18.62 -7.20 -7.17
C ALA A 230 19.26 -5.81 -7.32
N CYS A 231 18.41 -4.80 -7.49
CA CYS A 231 18.79 -3.39 -7.53
C CYS A 231 18.73 -2.79 -6.13
N ARG A 232 19.86 -2.31 -5.62
CA ARG A 232 19.98 -1.85 -4.24
C ARG A 232 20.72 -0.51 -4.13
N ASP A 233 20.57 0.15 -2.99
CA ASP A 233 21.50 1.21 -2.59
C ASP A 233 22.79 0.61 -2.01
N ASN A 234 23.85 1.42 -1.91
CA ASN A 234 25.13 1.09 -1.33
C ASN A 234 25.05 1.03 0.22
N LEU A 235 24.26 0.07 0.71
CA LEU A 235 24.09 -0.24 2.12
C LEU A 235 25.07 -1.32 2.55
N SER A 236 25.61 -1.18 3.76
CA SER A 236 26.62 -2.10 4.29
C SER A 236 26.02 -3.47 4.63
N GLY A 237 26.72 -4.54 4.28
CA GLY A 237 26.34 -5.91 4.61
C GLY A 237 25.20 -6.52 3.79
N PHE A 238 24.58 -5.75 2.88
CA PHE A 238 23.49 -6.26 2.06
C PHE A 238 23.98 -7.21 0.95
N SER A 239 25.11 -6.92 0.28
CA SER A 239 25.63 -7.84 -0.75
C SER A 239 25.88 -9.23 -0.21
N THR A 240 26.48 -9.30 0.98
CA THR A 240 26.74 -10.55 1.68
C THR A 240 25.44 -11.27 2.04
N ALA A 241 24.38 -10.54 2.43
CA ALA A 241 23.09 -11.14 2.74
C ALA A 241 22.42 -11.76 1.50
N ILE A 242 22.44 -11.07 0.36
CA ILE A 242 21.93 -11.61 -0.91
C ILE A 242 22.74 -12.82 -1.35
N GLU A 243 24.08 -12.73 -1.36
CA GLU A 243 24.96 -13.83 -1.74
C GLU A 243 24.74 -15.08 -0.87
N THR A 244 24.40 -14.88 0.40
CA THR A 244 24.13 -15.99 1.33
C THR A 244 22.78 -16.66 1.05
N VAL A 245 21.72 -15.88 0.82
CA VAL A 245 20.34 -16.42 0.74
C VAL A 245 19.96 -16.79 -0.70
N PHE A 246 20.37 -15.97 -1.67
CA PHE A 246 20.10 -16.08 -3.10
C PHE A 246 21.41 -15.97 -3.92
N PRO A 247 22.32 -16.96 -3.83
CA PRO A 247 23.69 -16.89 -4.36
C PRO A 247 23.79 -16.69 -5.87
N LYS A 248 22.74 -17.02 -6.63
CA LYS A 248 22.70 -16.85 -8.08
C LYS A 248 22.24 -15.45 -8.51
N THR A 249 21.78 -14.61 -7.59
CA THR A 249 21.26 -13.27 -7.90
C THR A 249 22.39 -12.36 -8.36
N GLU A 250 22.21 -11.71 -9.51
CA GLU A 250 23.08 -10.62 -9.92
C GLU A 250 22.72 -9.34 -9.17
N GLN A 251 23.72 -8.63 -8.67
CA GLN A 251 23.52 -7.43 -7.87
C GLN A 251 23.87 -6.18 -8.66
N GLN A 252 22.93 -5.25 -8.72
CA GLN A 252 23.14 -3.94 -9.30
C GLN A 252 23.09 -2.87 -8.21
N LEU A 253 24.14 -2.06 -8.13
CA LEU A 253 24.11 -0.83 -7.36
C LEU A 253 23.37 0.28 -8.10
N CYS A 254 22.51 0.97 -7.39
CA CYS A 254 21.75 2.07 -7.94
C CYS A 254 22.65 3.25 -8.30
N VAL A 255 22.81 3.48 -9.61
CA VAL A 255 23.62 4.58 -10.18
C VAL A 255 23.17 5.94 -9.64
N ILE A 256 21.86 6.18 -9.50
CA ILE A 256 21.34 7.47 -9.00
C ILE A 256 21.74 7.71 -7.53
N HIS A 257 21.76 6.67 -6.70
CA HIS A 257 22.18 6.80 -5.31
C HIS A 257 23.69 7.02 -5.23
N GLN A 258 24.46 6.30 -6.04
CA GLN A 258 25.90 6.53 -6.19
C GLN A 258 26.22 7.98 -6.62
N ILE A 259 25.47 8.53 -7.57
CA ILE A 259 25.60 9.92 -8.01
C ILE A 259 25.26 10.91 -6.89
N ARG A 260 24.15 10.69 -6.16
CA ARG A 260 23.75 11.54 -5.02
C ARG A 260 24.84 11.56 -3.95
N THR A 261 25.40 10.40 -3.61
CA THR A 261 26.51 10.29 -2.66
C THR A 261 27.77 10.98 -3.17
N SER A 262 28.09 10.82 -4.45
CA SER A 262 29.26 11.44 -5.09
C SER A 262 29.19 12.97 -5.12
N THR A 263 27.99 13.53 -5.33
CA THR A 263 27.79 14.98 -5.47
C THR A 263 27.58 15.70 -4.15
N LYS A 264 27.36 14.99 -3.04
CA LYS A 264 27.10 15.56 -1.71
C LYS A 264 28.16 16.56 -1.24
N TYR A 265 29.43 16.34 -1.61
CA TYR A 265 30.56 17.17 -1.20
C TYR A 265 31.11 18.03 -2.33
N VAL A 266 30.44 18.07 -3.49
CA VAL A 266 30.85 18.87 -4.64
C VAL A 266 30.25 20.28 -4.51
N PRO A 267 31.07 21.35 -4.54
CA PRO A 267 30.57 22.72 -4.52
C PRO A 267 29.62 23.01 -5.69
N TYR A 268 28.65 23.89 -5.45
CA TYR A 268 27.63 24.28 -6.45
C TYR A 268 28.23 24.79 -7.78
N LYS A 269 29.41 25.43 -7.74
CA LYS A 269 30.11 25.93 -8.95
C LYS A 269 30.51 24.79 -9.90
N ASP A 270 30.89 23.64 -9.36
CA ASP A 270 31.44 22.51 -10.12
C ASP A 270 30.40 21.41 -10.38
N ILE A 271 29.32 21.36 -9.58
CA ILE A 271 28.35 20.25 -9.59
C ILE A 271 27.76 19.99 -10.99
N LYS A 272 27.46 21.04 -11.76
CA LYS A 272 26.88 20.90 -13.11
C LYS A 272 27.86 20.26 -14.09
N ALA A 273 29.14 20.63 -14.01
CA ALA A 273 30.18 20.08 -14.87
C ALA A 273 30.52 18.63 -14.48
N VAL A 274 30.66 18.36 -13.16
CA VAL A 274 30.88 17.01 -12.63
C VAL A 274 29.74 16.07 -13.05
N MET A 275 28.48 16.50 -12.92
CA MET A 275 27.31 15.71 -13.33
C MET A 275 27.27 15.44 -14.84
N ALA A 276 27.66 16.42 -15.66
CA ALA A 276 27.71 16.24 -17.11
C ALA A 276 28.77 15.21 -17.53
N ASP A 277 29.92 15.19 -16.86
CA ASP A 277 30.96 14.20 -17.14
C ASP A 277 30.60 12.82 -16.56
N LEU A 278 30.05 12.73 -15.34
CA LEU A 278 29.52 11.46 -14.81
C LEU A 278 28.44 10.85 -15.69
N LYS A 279 27.60 11.69 -16.33
CA LYS A 279 26.59 11.23 -17.30
C LYS A 279 27.17 10.50 -18.50
N LYS A 280 28.38 10.85 -18.92
CA LYS A 280 29.08 10.14 -20.01
C LYS A 280 29.51 8.74 -19.57
N VAL A 281 29.82 8.55 -18.29
CA VAL A 281 30.22 7.25 -17.72
C VAL A 281 29.03 6.29 -17.72
N TYR A 282 27.95 6.63 -17.00
CA TYR A 282 26.81 5.71 -16.88
C TYR A 282 25.86 5.71 -18.09
N GLY A 283 26.01 6.67 -18.99
CA GLY A 283 25.26 6.74 -20.24
C GLY A 283 25.99 6.14 -21.44
N ALA A 284 27.16 5.52 -21.21
CA ALA A 284 27.94 4.88 -22.26
C ALA A 284 27.18 3.69 -22.89
N PRO A 285 27.42 3.37 -24.17
CA PRO A 285 26.76 2.24 -24.82
C PRO A 285 27.38 0.89 -24.46
N THR A 286 28.67 0.86 -24.10
CA THR A 286 29.41 -0.35 -23.75
C THR A 286 30.18 -0.18 -22.45
N MET A 287 30.59 -1.30 -21.84
CA MET A 287 31.42 -1.29 -20.64
C MET A 287 32.79 -0.66 -20.91
N ASP A 288 33.42 -0.99 -22.03
CA ASP A 288 34.71 -0.43 -22.43
C ASP A 288 34.65 1.10 -22.60
N ASP A 289 33.59 1.60 -23.24
CA ASP A 289 33.36 3.05 -23.34
C ASP A 289 33.17 3.68 -21.95
N ALA A 290 32.44 3.02 -21.05
CA ALA A 290 32.20 3.52 -19.70
C ALA A 290 33.52 3.62 -18.90
N GLU A 291 34.39 2.62 -19.01
CA GLU A 291 35.71 2.61 -18.37
C GLU A 291 36.61 3.70 -18.94
N PHE A 292 36.62 3.88 -20.27
CA PHE A 292 37.35 4.97 -20.91
C PHE A 292 36.86 6.34 -20.40
N ARG A 293 35.53 6.55 -20.33
CA ARG A 293 34.95 7.80 -19.79
C ARG A 293 35.24 7.98 -18.30
N LEU A 294 35.32 6.90 -17.53
CA LEU A 294 35.68 6.94 -16.11
C LEU A 294 37.13 7.39 -15.94
N GLU A 295 38.03 6.99 -16.84
CA GLU A 295 39.42 7.44 -16.82
C GLU A 295 39.57 8.91 -17.25
N GLU A 296 38.84 9.36 -18.29
CA GLU A 296 38.75 10.79 -18.61
C GLU A 296 38.23 11.61 -17.41
N PHE A 297 37.25 11.06 -16.68
CA PHE A 297 36.75 11.68 -15.45
C PHE A 297 37.83 11.70 -14.36
N ARG A 298 38.63 10.63 -14.23
CA ARG A 298 39.74 10.54 -13.28
C ARG A 298 40.81 11.59 -13.54
N GLU A 299 41.23 11.78 -14.77
CA GLU A 299 42.22 12.79 -15.13
C GLU A 299 41.76 14.20 -14.78
N LYS A 300 40.49 14.52 -15.09
CA LYS A 300 39.93 15.86 -14.91
C LYS A 300 39.61 16.19 -13.46
N TRP A 301 38.98 15.26 -12.74
CA TRP A 301 38.38 15.52 -11.42
C TRP A 301 39.10 14.81 -10.27
N GLY A 302 39.94 13.81 -10.53
CA GLY A 302 40.52 12.95 -9.50
C GLY A 302 41.39 13.68 -8.48
N LYS A 303 42.09 14.75 -8.90
CA LYS A 303 42.87 15.59 -7.98
C LYS A 303 41.98 16.42 -7.05
N LYS A 304 40.82 16.88 -7.54
CA LYS A 304 39.92 17.78 -6.80
C LYS A 304 38.91 17.03 -5.93
N TYR A 305 38.43 15.88 -6.42
CA TYR A 305 37.41 15.06 -5.77
C TYR A 305 37.79 13.57 -5.72
N PRO A 306 38.91 13.21 -5.07
CA PRO A 306 39.39 11.82 -5.03
C PRO A 306 38.41 10.83 -4.38
N GLN A 307 37.55 11.33 -3.47
CA GLN A 307 36.55 10.51 -2.79
C GLN A 307 35.46 9.97 -3.72
N ILE A 308 35.16 10.69 -4.83
CA ILE A 308 34.22 10.20 -5.84
C ILE A 308 34.79 8.95 -6.48
N LEU A 309 36.01 9.03 -7.01
CA LEU A 309 36.66 7.90 -7.66
C LEU A 309 36.84 6.72 -6.73
N LYS A 310 37.30 6.93 -5.49
CA LYS A 310 37.45 5.84 -4.51
C LYS A 310 36.14 5.06 -4.31
N SER A 311 35.01 5.76 -4.26
CA SER A 311 33.69 5.15 -4.13
C SER A 311 33.26 4.42 -5.41
N TRP A 312 33.50 5.01 -6.59
CA TRP A 312 33.15 4.38 -7.87
C TRP A 312 34.02 3.15 -8.16
N ASP A 313 35.32 3.22 -7.89
CA ASP A 313 36.28 2.12 -8.07
C ASP A 313 35.93 0.93 -7.18
N ALA A 314 35.61 1.18 -5.90
CA ALA A 314 35.21 0.13 -4.96
C ALA A 314 33.90 -0.57 -5.37
N ASN A 315 33.01 0.17 -6.04
CA ASN A 315 31.65 -0.28 -6.38
C ASN A 315 31.49 -0.64 -7.86
N TRP A 316 32.55 -0.56 -8.68
CA TRP A 316 32.44 -0.56 -10.15
C TRP A 316 31.78 -1.83 -10.69
N ILE A 317 32.12 -2.99 -10.12
CA ILE A 317 31.57 -4.29 -10.51
C ILE A 317 30.03 -4.30 -10.40
N GLU A 318 29.51 -3.92 -9.23
CA GLU A 318 28.06 -3.87 -9.01
C GLU A 318 27.40 -2.65 -9.71
N LEU A 319 28.13 -1.56 -9.96
CA LEU A 319 27.63 -0.40 -10.71
C LEU A 319 27.51 -0.65 -12.20
N SER A 320 28.37 -1.48 -12.78
CA SER A 320 28.46 -1.77 -14.22
C SER A 320 27.69 -3.03 -14.64
N THR A 321 27.08 -3.75 -13.70
CA THR A 321 26.38 -5.01 -13.98
C THR A 321 25.31 -4.87 -15.07
N TYR A 322 24.63 -3.71 -15.16
CA TYR A 322 23.64 -3.46 -16.21
C TYR A 322 24.22 -3.54 -17.63
N PHE A 323 25.52 -3.31 -17.85
CA PHE A 323 26.12 -3.40 -19.19
C PHE A 323 26.02 -4.79 -19.83
N LYS A 324 25.85 -5.84 -19.03
CA LYS A 324 25.61 -7.20 -19.53
C LYS A 324 24.32 -7.32 -20.34
N TYR A 325 23.33 -6.49 -20.03
CA TYR A 325 21.99 -6.62 -20.59
C TYR A 325 21.75 -5.67 -21.77
N PRO A 326 20.76 -5.92 -22.63
CA PRO A 326 20.34 -4.99 -23.68
C PRO A 326 19.68 -3.72 -23.14
N GLN A 327 19.50 -2.72 -24.01
CA GLN A 327 19.06 -1.38 -23.61
C GLN A 327 17.72 -1.35 -22.87
N GLU A 328 16.78 -2.23 -23.22
CA GLU A 328 15.46 -2.31 -22.59
C GLU A 328 15.58 -2.71 -21.11
N VAL A 329 16.35 -3.77 -20.83
CA VAL A 329 16.62 -4.26 -19.47
C VAL A 329 17.48 -3.24 -18.70
N ARG A 330 18.50 -2.66 -19.35
CA ARG A 330 19.32 -1.59 -18.75
C ARG A 330 18.46 -0.46 -18.22
N THR A 331 17.58 0.09 -19.07
CA THR A 331 16.72 1.22 -18.72
C THR A 331 15.87 0.91 -17.50
N LEU A 332 15.39 -0.31 -17.36
CA LEU A 332 14.62 -0.73 -16.20
C LEU A 332 15.46 -0.80 -14.91
N ILE A 333 16.70 -1.27 -15.01
CA ILE A 333 17.60 -1.53 -13.88
C ILE A 333 18.28 -0.24 -13.37
N TYR A 334 18.88 0.55 -14.25
CA TYR A 334 19.65 1.72 -13.82
C TYR A 334 18.78 2.97 -13.56
N THR A 335 17.55 3.01 -14.10
CA THR A 335 16.63 4.10 -13.77
C THR A 335 15.87 3.78 -12.48
N THR A 336 15.96 4.67 -11.49
CA THR A 336 15.24 4.52 -10.21
C THR A 336 13.75 4.82 -10.32
N ASN A 337 13.20 4.92 -11.53
CA ASN A 337 11.85 5.44 -11.77
C ASN A 337 10.75 4.66 -11.02
N ALA A 338 10.86 3.33 -10.95
CA ALA A 338 9.87 2.49 -10.27
C ALA A 338 9.81 2.81 -8.76
N VAL A 339 10.97 2.79 -8.11
CA VAL A 339 11.12 3.03 -6.67
C VAL A 339 10.92 4.49 -6.32
N GLU A 340 11.49 5.42 -7.08
CA GLU A 340 11.29 6.86 -6.86
C GLU A 340 9.83 7.25 -7.08
N GLY A 341 9.16 6.65 -8.06
CA GLY A 341 7.72 6.82 -8.27
C GLY A 341 6.92 6.36 -7.04
N PHE A 342 7.25 5.18 -6.51
CA PHE A 342 6.67 4.67 -5.26
C PHE A 342 6.94 5.61 -4.07
N HIS A 343 8.20 5.96 -3.82
CA HIS A 343 8.61 6.86 -2.73
C HIS A 343 8.02 8.27 -2.85
N ARG A 344 7.85 8.80 -4.06
CA ARG A 344 7.16 10.08 -4.30
C ARG A 344 5.70 10.01 -3.86
N MET A 345 5.01 8.94 -4.24
CA MET A 345 3.61 8.74 -3.85
C MET A 345 3.47 8.46 -2.35
N LEU A 346 4.38 7.68 -1.77
CA LEU A 346 4.42 7.43 -0.33
C LEU A 346 4.63 8.72 0.46
N ARG A 347 5.56 9.59 0.02
CA ARG A 347 5.76 10.94 0.60
C ARG A 347 4.51 11.80 0.46
N LYS A 348 3.82 11.74 -0.68
CA LYS A 348 2.57 12.50 -0.90
C LYS A 348 1.51 12.15 0.16
N TYR A 349 1.35 10.87 0.49
CA TYR A 349 0.34 10.41 1.45
C TYR A 349 0.79 10.50 2.92
N THR A 350 2.09 10.62 3.18
CA THR A 350 2.61 10.68 4.56
C THR A 350 3.07 12.06 5.00
N LYS A 351 3.23 13.05 4.09
CA LYS A 351 3.77 14.40 4.39
C LYS A 351 3.06 15.18 5.50
N THR A 352 1.75 14.96 5.68
CA THR A 352 0.92 15.62 6.69
C THR A 352 1.22 15.10 8.10
N LYS A 353 1.69 13.85 8.22
CA LYS A 353 2.03 13.17 9.46
C LYS A 353 3.55 13.28 9.69
N THR A 354 3.96 14.41 10.27
CA THR A 354 5.38 14.75 10.43
C THR A 354 6.10 13.92 11.48
N ILE A 355 5.40 13.48 12.53
CA ILE A 355 5.93 12.65 13.62
C ILE A 355 4.89 11.57 13.95
N TYR A 356 5.33 10.32 13.96
CA TYR A 356 4.49 9.17 14.32
C TYR A 356 4.63 8.82 15.80
N PRO A 357 3.53 8.43 16.48
CA PRO A 357 3.57 8.11 17.90
C PRO A 357 4.20 6.74 18.20
N THR A 358 4.08 5.77 17.28
CA THR A 358 4.55 4.38 17.42
C THR A 358 4.99 3.82 16.06
N ASP A 359 5.73 2.72 16.08
CA ASP A 359 6.12 1.98 14.87
C ASP A 359 4.90 1.42 14.13
N ASP A 360 3.88 0.95 14.86
CA ASP A 360 2.65 0.43 14.25
C ASP A 360 1.85 1.52 13.54
N ALA A 361 1.90 2.77 14.03
CA ALA A 361 1.31 3.90 13.31
C ALA A 361 2.02 4.15 11.96
N VAL A 362 3.35 3.94 11.90
CA VAL A 362 4.10 3.99 10.63
C VAL A 362 3.69 2.83 9.74
N ARG A 363 3.71 1.59 10.24
CA ARG A 363 3.33 0.39 9.47
C ARG A 363 1.95 0.53 8.85
N LYS A 364 0.96 0.95 9.65
CA LYS A 364 -0.41 1.20 9.20
C LYS A 364 -0.48 2.25 8.10
N SER A 365 0.17 3.40 8.28
CA SER A 365 0.17 4.50 7.32
C SER A 365 0.84 4.11 6.00
N VAL A 366 1.98 3.41 6.07
CA VAL A 366 2.71 2.92 4.91
C VAL A 366 1.92 1.83 4.19
N TYR A 367 1.36 0.85 4.90
CA TYR A 367 0.52 -0.21 4.33
C TYR A 367 -0.69 0.37 3.57
N LEU A 368 -1.46 1.25 4.20
CA LEU A 368 -2.61 1.89 3.55
C LEU A 368 -2.20 2.70 2.32
N SER A 369 -1.05 3.38 2.39
CA SER A 369 -0.48 4.08 1.23
C SER A 369 -0.10 3.11 0.11
N ILE A 370 0.51 1.95 0.43
CA ILE A 370 0.85 0.91 -0.55
C ILE A 370 -0.41 0.39 -1.23
N MET A 371 -1.48 0.11 -0.48
CA MET A 371 -2.76 -0.33 -1.05
C MET A 371 -3.31 0.69 -2.04
N GLU A 372 -3.28 1.99 -1.69
CA GLU A 372 -3.73 3.05 -2.60
C GLU A 372 -2.84 3.28 -3.82
N ILE A 373 -1.53 3.05 -3.69
CA ILE A 373 -0.60 3.13 -4.82
C ILE A 373 -0.80 1.94 -5.76
N SER A 374 -0.95 0.74 -5.20
CA SER A 374 -1.07 -0.52 -5.95
C SER A 374 -2.34 -0.58 -6.80
N LYS A 375 -3.43 0.10 -6.38
CA LYS A 375 -4.63 0.29 -7.21
C LYS A 375 -4.35 0.92 -8.59
N LYS A 376 -3.24 1.65 -8.74
CA LYS A 376 -2.82 2.27 -10.00
C LYS A 376 -1.82 1.42 -10.80
N TRP A 377 -1.33 0.31 -10.24
CA TRP A 377 -0.40 -0.60 -10.89
C TRP A 377 -1.18 -1.68 -11.66
N SER A 378 -2.06 -1.25 -12.55
CA SER A 378 -2.94 -2.14 -13.33
C SER A 378 -2.31 -2.63 -14.63
N MET A 379 -1.23 -2.01 -15.08
CA MET A 379 -0.54 -2.39 -16.32
C MET A 379 0.86 -2.93 -16.02
N PRO A 380 1.31 -3.94 -16.77
CA PRO A 380 2.68 -4.41 -16.69
C PRO A 380 3.65 -3.33 -17.18
N ILE A 381 4.93 -3.55 -16.93
CA ILE A 381 5.98 -2.69 -17.45
C ILE A 381 5.91 -2.66 -18.99
N ARG A 382 6.16 -1.49 -19.55
CA ARG A 382 6.17 -1.29 -20.99
C ARG A 382 7.21 -2.21 -21.63
N ASP A 383 6.84 -2.84 -22.75
CA ASP A 383 7.72 -3.73 -23.51
C ASP A 383 8.19 -4.97 -22.70
N TRP A 384 7.43 -5.36 -21.67
CA TRP A 384 7.79 -6.47 -20.78
C TRP A 384 8.06 -7.79 -21.50
N GLY A 385 7.27 -8.11 -22.54
CA GLY A 385 7.49 -9.33 -23.34
C GLY A 385 8.90 -9.43 -23.95
N ILE A 386 9.47 -8.29 -24.36
CA ILE A 386 10.84 -8.22 -24.89
C ILE A 386 11.84 -8.39 -23.74
N ILE A 387 11.62 -7.69 -22.63
CA ILE A 387 12.47 -7.72 -21.44
C ILE A 387 12.56 -9.13 -20.86
N ILE A 388 11.41 -9.79 -20.63
CA ILE A 388 11.38 -11.13 -20.06
C ILE A 388 11.98 -12.16 -21.02
N GLY A 389 11.75 -12.01 -22.34
CA GLY A 389 12.39 -12.85 -23.35
C GLY A 389 13.91 -12.76 -23.33
N GLN A 390 14.47 -11.56 -23.15
CA GLN A 390 15.91 -11.38 -22.97
C GLN A 390 16.39 -12.01 -21.65
N LEU A 391 15.70 -11.76 -20.54
CA LEU A 391 16.06 -12.33 -19.23
C LEU A 391 16.02 -13.87 -19.24
N LEU A 392 15.08 -14.48 -19.97
CA LEU A 392 15.02 -15.94 -20.17
C LEU A 392 16.29 -16.50 -20.83
N VAL A 393 16.89 -15.76 -21.76
CA VAL A 393 18.15 -16.15 -22.42
C VAL A 393 19.35 -15.96 -21.48
N PHE A 394 19.43 -14.82 -20.79
CA PHE A 394 20.54 -14.55 -19.86
C PHE A 394 20.54 -15.45 -18.63
N PHE A 395 19.36 -15.91 -18.20
CA PHE A 395 19.17 -16.73 -17.01
C PHE A 395 18.58 -18.11 -17.35
N GLU A 396 19.13 -18.73 -18.40
CA GLU A 396 18.70 -20.05 -18.87
C GLU A 396 18.65 -21.08 -17.72
N GLY A 397 17.57 -21.86 -17.66
CA GLY A 397 17.36 -22.90 -16.65
C GLY A 397 16.94 -22.41 -15.26
N ARG A 398 16.85 -21.09 -15.02
CA ARG A 398 16.34 -20.51 -13.76
C ARG A 398 14.87 -20.12 -13.82
N LEU A 399 14.39 -19.82 -15.02
CA LEU A 399 13.03 -19.40 -15.30
C LEU A 399 12.31 -20.51 -16.08
N GLN A 400 12.14 -21.69 -15.49
CA GLN A 400 11.26 -22.68 -16.11
C GLN A 400 9.80 -22.27 -15.82
N PRO A 401 8.95 -22.08 -16.84
CA PRO A 401 7.52 -22.00 -16.58
C PRO A 401 7.13 -23.30 -15.87
N GLN A 402 6.49 -23.19 -14.71
CA GLN A 402 5.81 -24.35 -14.15
C GLN A 402 4.89 -24.87 -15.26
N GLN A 403 5.20 -26.06 -15.78
CA GLN A 403 4.29 -26.77 -16.66
C GLN A 403 3.05 -27.05 -15.82
N THR A 404 2.04 -26.18 -15.91
CA THR A 404 0.68 -26.48 -15.45
C THR A 404 0.27 -27.75 -16.17
N SER A 405 0.23 -28.83 -15.39
CA SER A 405 -0.27 -30.15 -15.78
C SER A 405 -1.79 -30.14 -15.80
#